data_AF-A0A925FMR7-F1
#
_entry.id   AF-A0A925FMR7-F1
#
_cell.length_a   1.000
_cell.length_b   1.000
_cell.length_c   1.000
_cell.angle_alpha   90.00
_cell.angle_beta   90.00
_cell.angle_gamma   90.00
#
_symmetry.space_group_name_H-M   'P 1'
#
loop_
_entity.id
_entity.type
_entity.pdbx_description
1 polymer ?
#
loop_
_entity_poly.entity_id
_entity_poly.type
_entity_poly.pdbx_seq_one_letter_code
_entity_poly.pdbx_strand_id
1 'polypeptide(L)'
;VENISLPPEVEAAMDKRSSMGALGDAQQYMQFQAADALRDAAQNEGGGAGLGAGLGAGFAVGGQMANAFGAGPQASGPAGSSPATVACPSCGKPNTAGVKFCADCGGKMEIAKVPCVKCNAELREGAKFCSECGSSQEKAKCTNCQFELAAGAKFCPECGTKTEV
;
A
#
# COMPACT_ATOMS: atom_id res chain seq x y z
N VAL A 1 -9.72 22.16 -54.01
CA VAL A 1 -9.89 21.99 -52.55
C VAL A 1 -8.49 21.83 -51.98
N GLU A 2 -7.84 22.96 -51.69
CA GLU A 2 -6.47 22.95 -51.18
C GLU A 2 -6.56 22.81 -49.66
N ASN A 3 -5.99 21.71 -49.17
CA ASN A 3 -6.03 21.32 -47.78
C ASN A 3 -5.17 22.31 -46.99
N ILE A 4 -5.84 23.19 -46.25
CA ILE A 4 -5.27 24.20 -45.38
C ILE A 4 -4.74 23.51 -44.11
N SER A 5 -3.66 22.75 -44.27
CA SER A 5 -2.98 22.12 -43.16
C SER A 5 -2.34 23.22 -42.31
N LEU A 6 -2.72 23.28 -41.04
CA LEU A 6 -2.19 24.28 -40.12
C LEU A 6 -0.66 24.12 -40.02
N PRO A 7 0.08 25.23 -39.77
CA PRO A 7 1.51 25.14 -39.53
C PRO A 7 1.80 24.13 -38.41
N PRO A 8 2.86 23.32 -38.53
CA PRO A 8 3.15 22.21 -37.61
C PRO A 8 3.28 22.67 -36.15
N GLU A 9 3.65 23.94 -35.91
CA GLU A 9 3.68 24.49 -34.56
C GLU A 9 2.28 24.64 -33.93
N VAL A 10 1.25 24.89 -34.74
CA VAL A 10 -0.12 25.08 -34.28
C VAL A 10 -0.80 23.75 -33.96
N GLU A 11 -0.51 22.71 -34.75
CA GLU A 11 -0.93 21.34 -34.44
C GLU A 11 -0.32 20.84 -33.13
N ALA A 12 0.99 21.02 -32.96
CA ALA A 12 1.67 20.68 -31.71
C ALA A 12 1.12 21.47 -30.50
N ALA A 13 0.77 22.74 -30.70
CA ALA A 13 0.14 23.55 -29.65
C ALA A 13 -1.29 23.09 -29.32
N MET A 14 -2.07 22.65 -30.31
CA MET A 14 -3.41 22.09 -30.09
C MET A 14 -3.35 20.72 -29.42
N ASP A 15 -2.43 19.84 -29.82
CA ASP A 15 -2.22 18.54 -29.17
C ASP A 15 -1.73 18.70 -27.74
N LYS A 16 -0.85 19.68 -27.49
CA LYS A 16 -0.38 20.00 -26.14
C LYS A 16 -1.49 20.55 -25.25
N ARG A 17 -2.40 21.36 -25.80
CA ARG A 17 -3.55 21.88 -25.06
C ARG A 17 -4.59 20.79 -24.80
N SER A 18 -4.86 19.92 -25.77
CA SER A 18 -5.80 18.81 -25.64
C SER A 18 -5.31 17.76 -24.65
N SER A 19 -4.01 17.45 -24.67
CA SER A 19 -3.38 16.55 -23.69
C SER A 19 -3.39 17.14 -22.27
N MET A 20 -3.13 18.44 -22.11
CA MET A 20 -3.25 19.14 -20.82
C MET A 20 -4.69 19.14 -20.28
N GLY A 21 -5.69 19.24 -21.15
CA GLY A 21 -7.11 19.16 -20.77
C GLY A 21 -7.59 17.75 -20.46
N ALA A 22 -7.06 16.74 -21.15
CA ALA A 22 -7.43 15.33 -20.96
C ALA A 22 -6.86 14.73 -19.67
N LEU A 23 -5.70 15.23 -19.22
CA LEU A 23 -5.01 14.65 -18.07
C LEU A 23 -5.57 15.08 -16.73
N GLY A 24 -6.30 16.20 -16.63
CA GLY A 24 -7.12 16.66 -15.49
C GLY A 24 -6.38 16.94 -14.17
N ASP A 25 -5.29 16.22 -13.92
CA ASP A 25 -4.43 16.23 -12.77
C ASP A 25 -3.03 16.64 -13.21
N ALA A 26 -2.59 17.81 -12.73
CA ALA A 26 -1.24 18.32 -12.95
C ALA A 26 -0.15 17.31 -12.54
N GLN A 27 -0.48 16.42 -11.59
CA GLN A 27 0.40 15.37 -11.11
C GLN A 27 0.61 14.24 -12.14
N GLN A 28 -0.42 13.86 -12.90
CA GLN A 28 -0.28 12.88 -13.97
C GLN A 28 0.47 13.44 -15.18
N TYR A 29 0.29 14.74 -15.47
CA TYR A 29 1.07 15.41 -16.51
C TYR A 29 2.56 15.46 -16.16
N MET A 30 2.90 15.75 -14.91
CA MET A 30 4.30 15.73 -14.46
C MET A 30 4.89 14.32 -14.50
N GLN A 31 4.12 13.28 -14.14
CA GLN A 31 4.59 11.89 -14.24
C GLN A 31 4.77 11.45 -15.69
N PHE A 32 3.86 11.84 -16.58
CA PHE A 32 3.95 11.54 -18.01
C PHE A 32 5.14 12.24 -18.67
N GLN A 33 5.34 13.53 -18.40
CA GLN A 33 6.52 14.29 -18.86
C GLN A 33 7.83 13.70 -18.32
N ALA A 34 7.84 13.28 -17.05
CA ALA A 34 9.00 12.61 -16.47
C ALA A 34 9.27 11.25 -17.12
N ALA A 35 8.22 10.49 -17.46
CA ALA A 35 8.33 9.21 -18.15
C ALA A 35 8.82 9.36 -19.59
N ASP A 36 8.31 10.36 -20.33
CA ASP A 36 8.80 10.66 -21.69
C ASP A 36 10.26 11.14 -21.67
N ALA A 37 10.64 11.97 -20.70
CA ALA A 37 12.04 12.37 -20.52
C ALA A 37 12.94 11.18 -20.17
N LEU A 38 12.45 10.21 -19.37
CA LEU A 38 13.16 8.97 -19.09
C LEU A 38 13.30 8.10 -20.35
N ARG A 39 12.25 8.07 -21.17
CA ARG A 39 12.20 7.30 -22.42
C ARG A 39 13.14 7.88 -23.48
N ASP A 40 13.23 9.21 -23.59
CA ASP A 40 14.16 9.90 -24.48
C ASP A 40 15.62 9.76 -23.99
N ALA A 41 15.83 9.74 -22.67
CA ALA A 41 17.13 9.44 -22.07
C ALA A 41 17.54 7.98 -22.29
N ALA A 42 16.61 7.04 -22.20
CA ALA A 42 16.85 5.61 -22.46
C ALA A 42 17.11 5.32 -23.95
N GLN A 43 16.50 6.06 -24.87
CA GLN A 43 16.77 5.92 -26.32
C GLN A 43 18.11 6.51 -26.74
N ASN A 44 18.81 7.25 -25.86
CA ASN A 44 20.18 7.74 -26.04
C ASN A 44 21.18 6.89 -25.23
N GLU A 45 21.06 5.57 -25.28
CA GLU A 45 21.98 4.56 -24.70
C GLU A 45 23.35 4.46 -25.42
N GLY A 46 23.85 5.58 -25.96
CA GLY A 46 25.14 5.67 -26.66
C GLY A 46 26.14 6.64 -26.05
N GLY A 47 25.78 7.39 -25.01
CA GLY A 47 26.67 8.39 -24.41
C GLY A 47 26.52 8.45 -22.91
N GLY A 48 27.46 7.81 -22.20
CA GLY A 48 27.58 7.79 -20.72
C GLY A 48 27.79 9.16 -20.04
N ALA A 49 27.39 10.26 -20.70
CA ALA A 49 27.37 11.61 -20.19
C ALA A 49 25.94 12.08 -19.84
N GLY A 50 24.88 11.43 -20.33
CA GLY A 50 23.49 11.90 -20.18
C GLY A 50 22.82 11.63 -18.83
N LEU A 51 23.19 10.57 -18.13
CA LEU A 51 22.71 10.31 -16.76
C LEU A 51 23.49 11.12 -15.71
N GLY A 52 24.74 11.49 -15.98
CA GLY A 52 25.54 12.37 -15.11
C GLY A 52 25.23 13.86 -15.33
N ALA A 53 24.99 14.27 -16.58
CA ALA A 53 24.66 15.66 -16.92
C ALA A 53 23.15 15.93 -16.92
N GLY A 54 22.28 14.95 -17.18
CA GLY A 54 20.82 15.10 -17.11
C GLY A 54 20.30 15.13 -15.67
N LEU A 55 20.88 14.31 -14.77
CA LEU A 55 20.71 14.55 -13.33
C LEU A 55 21.51 15.78 -12.87
N GLY A 56 22.77 15.97 -13.29
CA GLY A 56 23.58 17.09 -12.80
C GLY A 56 23.06 18.48 -13.19
N ALA A 57 22.65 18.67 -14.45
CA ALA A 57 22.07 19.90 -14.97
C ALA A 57 20.56 19.98 -14.71
N GLY A 58 19.85 18.85 -14.66
CA GLY A 58 18.45 18.79 -14.21
C GLY A 58 18.30 19.20 -12.75
N PHE A 59 19.28 18.90 -11.90
CA PHE A 59 19.38 19.43 -10.54
C PHE A 59 19.90 20.87 -10.48
N ALA A 60 20.74 21.33 -11.42
CA ALA A 60 21.24 22.72 -11.43
C ALA A 60 20.18 23.73 -11.93
N VAL A 61 19.51 23.43 -13.04
CA VAL A 61 18.37 24.22 -13.55
C VAL A 61 17.13 23.98 -12.68
N GLY A 62 16.93 22.74 -12.22
CA GLY A 62 15.92 22.39 -11.22
C GLY A 62 16.12 23.13 -9.91
N GLY A 63 17.35 23.35 -9.45
CA GLY A 63 17.65 24.11 -8.23
C GLY A 63 17.26 25.59 -8.31
N GLN A 64 17.36 26.22 -9.50
CA GLN A 64 16.94 27.61 -9.68
C GLN A 64 15.43 27.76 -9.95
N MET A 65 14.82 26.81 -10.67
CA MET A 65 13.37 26.78 -10.88
C MET A 65 12.62 26.40 -9.60
N ALA A 66 13.20 25.53 -8.79
CA ALA A 66 12.65 25.17 -7.49
C ALA A 66 12.72 26.36 -6.52
N ASN A 67 13.79 27.16 -6.49
CA ASN A 67 13.82 28.38 -5.66
C ASN A 67 12.80 29.46 -6.07
N ALA A 68 12.44 29.56 -7.36
CA ALA A 68 11.43 30.49 -7.86
C ALA A 68 9.98 30.00 -7.61
N PHE A 69 9.78 28.69 -7.42
CA PHE A 69 8.50 28.06 -7.05
C PHE A 69 8.44 27.66 -5.56
N GLY A 70 9.42 28.05 -4.72
CA GLY A 70 9.41 27.82 -3.27
C GLY A 70 9.89 26.43 -2.80
N ALA A 71 10.68 25.72 -3.60
CA ALA A 71 11.31 24.43 -3.31
C ALA A 71 12.85 24.56 -3.24
N GLY A 72 13.36 25.08 -2.13
CA GLY A 72 14.77 24.82 -1.73
C GLY A 72 14.99 23.34 -1.36
N PRO A 73 16.24 22.88 -1.19
CA PRO A 73 16.56 21.46 -1.03
C PRO A 73 16.11 20.94 0.34
N GLN A 74 14.91 20.39 0.38
CA GLN A 74 14.48 19.45 1.41
C GLN A 74 14.99 18.07 0.94
N ALA A 75 16.21 17.67 1.28
CA ALA A 75 16.50 17.05 2.58
C ALA A 75 15.28 16.27 3.08
N SER A 76 15.17 15.01 2.67
CA SER A 76 14.42 13.96 3.39
C SER A 76 13.10 14.42 4.04
N GLY A 77 12.07 14.64 3.22
CA GLY A 77 10.67 14.69 3.66
C GLY A 77 9.94 13.46 3.14
N PRO A 78 8.99 12.88 3.90
CA PRO A 78 8.53 11.52 3.68
C PRO A 78 7.92 11.39 2.28
N ALA A 79 8.35 10.35 1.56
CA ALA A 79 7.55 9.75 0.50
C ALA A 79 6.10 9.75 0.98
N GLY A 80 5.20 10.33 0.17
CA GLY A 80 3.78 10.38 0.46
C GLY A 80 3.38 9.04 1.06
N SER A 81 3.16 9.05 2.37
CA SER A 81 2.97 7.84 3.14
C SER A 81 1.59 7.39 2.75
N SER A 82 1.49 6.50 1.75
CA SER A 82 0.27 5.72 1.59
C SER A 82 -0.03 5.20 2.98
N PRO A 83 -1.20 5.56 3.56
CA PRO A 83 -1.50 5.16 4.92
C PRO A 83 -1.32 3.66 5.00
N ALA A 84 -0.49 3.19 5.93
CA ALA A 84 -0.24 1.77 6.08
C ALA A 84 -1.59 1.07 6.20
N THR A 85 -1.92 0.18 5.26
CA THR A 85 -3.20 -0.54 5.28
C THR A 85 -3.02 -1.84 6.05
N VAL A 86 -3.93 -2.11 6.98
CA VAL A 86 -4.03 -3.35 7.75
C VAL A 86 -5.33 -4.08 7.38
N ALA A 87 -5.30 -5.41 7.31
CA ALA A 87 -6.51 -6.19 7.08
C ALA A 87 -7.37 -6.24 8.35
N CYS A 88 -8.68 -6.06 8.21
CA CYS A 88 -9.62 -6.21 9.31
C CYS A 88 -9.64 -7.66 9.81
N PRO A 89 -9.49 -7.93 11.12
CA PRO A 89 -9.52 -9.29 11.65
C PRO A 89 -10.91 -9.94 11.54
N SER A 90 -11.98 -9.14 11.45
CA SER A 90 -13.36 -9.64 11.37
C SER A 90 -13.84 -9.93 9.95
N CYS A 91 -13.40 -9.16 8.95
CA CYS A 91 -13.90 -9.30 7.56
C CYS A 91 -12.81 -9.35 6.48
N GLY A 92 -11.53 -9.21 6.84
CA GLY A 92 -10.40 -9.27 5.92
C GLY A 92 -10.18 -8.06 5.03
N LYS A 93 -11.11 -7.08 4.99
CA LYS A 93 -10.98 -5.89 4.14
C LYS A 93 -9.86 -4.96 4.62
N PRO A 94 -9.16 -4.30 3.68
CA PRO A 94 -8.10 -3.36 4.02
C PRO A 94 -8.67 -2.14 4.72
N ASN A 95 -7.97 -1.67 5.74
CA ASN A 95 -8.32 -0.46 6.47
C ASN A 95 -7.06 0.31 6.87
N THR A 96 -7.19 1.61 7.09
CA THR A 96 -6.13 2.48 7.60
C THR A 96 -5.58 1.97 8.93
N ALA A 97 -4.26 1.85 9.05
CA ALA A 97 -3.60 1.50 10.32
C ALA A 97 -3.97 2.51 11.41
N GLY A 98 -4.24 2.00 12.62
CA GLY A 98 -4.56 2.83 13.79
C GLY A 98 -6.03 3.18 13.96
N VAL A 99 -6.92 2.81 13.02
CA VAL A 99 -8.37 2.92 13.26
C VAL A 99 -8.83 1.96 14.35
N LYS A 100 -9.81 2.35 15.17
CA LYS A 100 -10.37 1.51 16.24
C LYS A 100 -11.44 0.52 15.74
N PHE A 101 -12.13 0.88 14.66
CA PHE A 101 -13.22 0.11 14.07
C PHE A 101 -13.05 0.01 12.55
N CYS A 102 -13.54 -1.11 11.99
CA CYS A 102 -13.53 -1.36 10.57
C CYS A 102 -14.50 -0.41 9.87
N ALA A 103 -14.04 0.31 8.85
CA ALA A 103 -14.89 1.22 8.08
C ALA A 103 -15.97 0.47 7.28
N ASP A 104 -15.70 -0.78 6.90
CA ASP A 104 -16.61 -1.59 6.09
C ASP A 104 -17.60 -2.43 6.90
N CYS A 105 -17.16 -3.04 8.01
CA CYS A 105 -18.01 -3.98 8.77
C CYS A 105 -18.28 -3.55 10.22
N GLY A 106 -17.67 -2.45 10.70
CA GLY A 106 -17.79 -2.01 12.09
C GLY A 106 -17.04 -2.87 13.11
N GLY A 107 -16.38 -3.96 12.69
CA GLY A 107 -15.60 -4.84 13.57
C GLY A 107 -14.42 -4.12 14.24
N LYS A 108 -14.10 -4.47 15.49
CA LYS A 108 -13.01 -3.85 16.24
C LYS A 108 -11.66 -4.19 15.59
N MET A 109 -10.80 -3.20 15.45
CA MET A 109 -9.47 -3.34 14.81
C MET A 109 -8.36 -3.63 15.83
N GLU A 110 -8.70 -3.74 17.11
CA GLU A 110 -7.80 -4.28 18.12
C GLU A 110 -7.63 -5.78 17.89
N ILE A 111 -6.36 -6.19 17.80
CA ILE A 111 -6.01 -7.59 17.77
C ILE A 111 -6.24 -8.13 19.18
N ALA A 112 -7.35 -8.83 19.37
CA ALA A 112 -7.61 -9.54 20.61
C ALA A 112 -6.45 -10.50 20.88
N LYS A 113 -5.91 -10.40 22.10
CA LYS A 113 -4.82 -11.25 22.55
C LYS A 113 -5.38 -12.40 23.36
N VAL A 114 -4.98 -13.61 23.02
CA VAL A 114 -5.33 -14.83 23.75
C VAL A 114 -4.05 -15.50 24.26
N PRO A 115 -4.02 -15.99 25.51
CA PRO A 115 -2.87 -16.70 26.03
C PRO A 115 -2.75 -18.07 25.36
N CYS A 116 -1.51 -18.47 25.02
CA CYS A 116 -1.19 -19.80 24.54
C CYS A 116 -1.54 -20.86 25.59
N VAL A 117 -2.28 -21.90 25.20
CA VAL A 117 -2.70 -22.98 26.14
C VAL A 117 -1.55 -23.77 26.75
N LYS A 118 -0.36 -23.75 26.12
CA LYS A 118 0.81 -24.52 26.55
C LYS A 118 1.85 -23.69 27.31
N CYS A 119 2.19 -22.50 26.81
CA CYS A 119 3.28 -21.67 27.37
C CYS A 119 2.83 -20.30 27.87
N ASN A 120 1.54 -19.97 27.80
CA ASN A 120 0.96 -18.67 28.18
C ASN A 120 1.49 -17.45 27.41
N ALA A 121 2.23 -17.64 26.32
CA ALA A 121 2.60 -16.54 25.42
C ALA A 121 1.37 -15.81 24.86
N GLU A 122 1.47 -14.49 24.64
CA GLU A 122 0.41 -13.70 24.03
C GLU A 122 0.31 -14.00 22.53
N LEU A 123 -0.84 -14.49 22.08
CA LEU A 123 -1.11 -14.80 20.68
C LEU A 123 -2.24 -13.94 20.14
N ARG A 124 -2.25 -13.75 18.81
CA ARG A 124 -3.38 -13.13 18.13
C ARG A 124 -4.57 -14.09 18.15
N GLU A 125 -5.77 -13.57 18.41
CA GLU A 125 -6.99 -14.36 18.31
C GLU A 125 -7.10 -14.97 16.90
N GLY A 126 -7.39 -16.27 16.83
CA GLY A 126 -7.41 -17.03 15.57
C GLY A 126 -6.04 -17.52 15.07
N ALA A 127 -4.95 -17.31 15.81
CA ALA A 127 -3.68 -17.99 15.52
C ALA A 127 -3.89 -19.51 15.57
N LYS A 128 -3.47 -20.23 14.52
CA LYS A 128 -3.53 -21.70 14.49
C LYS A 128 -2.40 -22.37 15.26
N PHE A 129 -1.27 -21.68 15.40
CA PHE A 129 -0.09 -22.15 16.11
C PHE A 129 0.49 -21.03 16.96
N CYS A 130 1.07 -21.39 18.10
CA CYS A 130 1.82 -20.47 18.94
C CYS A 130 3.15 -20.11 18.27
N SER A 131 3.42 -18.81 18.09
CA SER A 131 4.68 -18.33 17.53
C SER A 131 5.89 -18.56 18.44
N GLU A 132 5.66 -18.71 19.76
CA GLU A 132 6.73 -18.88 20.74
C GLU A 132 7.10 -20.35 20.98
N CYS A 133 6.11 -21.26 21.06
CA CYS A 133 6.34 -22.66 21.42
C CYS A 133 5.86 -23.69 20.38
N GLY A 134 5.28 -23.22 19.25
CA GLY A 134 4.84 -24.07 18.14
C GLY A 134 3.60 -24.93 18.41
N SER A 135 3.00 -24.87 19.61
CA SER A 135 1.80 -25.66 19.92
C SER A 135 0.58 -25.19 19.12
N SER A 136 -0.22 -26.14 18.63
CA SER A 136 -1.49 -25.84 17.96
C SER A 136 -2.45 -25.14 18.92
N GLN A 137 -3.15 -24.13 18.41
CA GLN A 137 -4.17 -23.32 19.10
C GLN A 137 -5.53 -23.41 18.39
N GLU A 138 -5.67 -24.34 17.45
CA GLU A 138 -6.91 -24.55 16.73
C GLU A 138 -8.02 -24.97 17.72
N LYS A 139 -9.25 -24.51 17.45
CA LYS A 139 -10.42 -24.88 18.24
C LYS A 139 -10.62 -26.39 18.16
N ALA A 140 -10.43 -27.09 19.27
CA ALA A 140 -10.67 -28.53 19.33
C ALA A 140 -12.16 -28.82 19.10
N LYS A 141 -12.49 -29.93 18.45
CA LYS A 141 -13.88 -30.38 18.32
C LYS A 141 -14.20 -31.36 19.43
N CYS A 142 -15.38 -31.22 20.04
CA CYS A 142 -15.85 -32.20 21.01
C CYS A 142 -15.98 -33.57 20.33
N THR A 143 -15.35 -34.60 20.91
CA THR A 143 -15.39 -35.95 20.36
C THR A 143 -16.77 -36.60 20.42
N ASN A 144 -17.67 -36.12 21.28
CA ASN A 144 -19.02 -36.65 21.43
C ASN A 144 -20.03 -35.96 20.49
N CYS A 145 -20.11 -34.62 20.53
CA CYS A 145 -21.12 -33.85 19.78
C CYS A 145 -20.56 -33.01 18.63
N GLN A 146 -19.25 -33.05 18.38
CA GLN A 146 -18.53 -32.28 17.36
C GLN A 146 -18.60 -30.75 17.50
N PHE A 147 -19.16 -30.23 18.58
CA PHE A 147 -19.18 -28.80 18.85
C PHE A 147 -17.76 -28.22 18.95
N GLU A 148 -17.55 -27.03 18.40
CA GLU A 148 -16.27 -26.34 18.46
C GLU A 148 -16.00 -25.81 19.88
N LEU A 149 -14.92 -26.31 20.48
CA LEU A 149 -14.50 -25.94 21.82
C LEU A 149 -13.58 -24.74 21.75
N ALA A 150 -13.74 -23.84 22.72
CA ALA A 150 -12.73 -22.82 22.98
C ALA A 150 -11.39 -23.47 23.35
N ALA A 151 -10.29 -22.80 23.00
CA ALA A 151 -8.95 -23.26 23.35
C ALA A 151 -8.83 -23.47 24.87
N GLY A 152 -8.42 -24.66 25.30
CA GLY A 152 -8.28 -25.02 26.73
C GLY A 152 -9.59 -25.32 27.46
N ALA A 153 -10.71 -25.52 26.77
CA ALA A 153 -11.95 -25.96 27.41
C ALA A 153 -11.76 -27.35 28.05
N LYS A 154 -12.11 -27.48 29.34
CA LYS A 154 -12.10 -28.76 30.08
C LYS A 154 -13.40 -29.56 29.94
N PHE A 155 -14.49 -28.90 29.56
CA PHE A 155 -15.80 -29.48 29.36
C PHE A 155 -16.46 -28.87 28.13
N CYS A 156 -17.24 -29.68 27.40
CA CYS A 156 -18.06 -29.20 26.31
C CYS A 156 -19.29 -28.46 26.84
N PRO A 157 -19.54 -27.20 26.44
CA PRO A 157 -20.68 -26.42 26.90
C PRO A 157 -22.03 -26.96 26.38
N GLU A 158 -22.03 -27.70 25.27
CA GLU A 158 -23.26 -28.22 24.66
C GLU A 158 -23.72 -29.55 25.27
N CYS A 159 -22.79 -30.48 25.52
CA CYS A 159 -23.13 -31.86 25.92
C CYS A 159 -22.54 -32.28 27.27
N GLY A 160 -21.79 -31.39 27.96
CA GLY A 160 -21.18 -31.67 29.26
C GLY A 160 -20.06 -32.71 29.25
N THR A 161 -19.71 -33.27 28.08
CA THR A 161 -18.62 -34.25 27.97
C THR A 161 -17.31 -33.57 28.33
N LYS A 162 -16.50 -34.23 29.17
CA LYS A 162 -15.15 -33.77 29.51
C LYS A 162 -14.28 -33.81 28.25
N THR A 163 -13.61 -32.70 27.98
CA THR A 163 -12.82 -32.53 26.77
C THR A 163 -11.35 -32.71 27.10
N GLU A 164 -10.69 -33.58 26.34
CA GLU A 164 -9.25 -33.85 26.42
C GLU A 164 -8.55 -32.90 25.45
N VAL A 165 -8.58 -31.59 25.75
CA VAL A 165 -7.84 -30.55 25.00
C VAL A 165 -6.53 -30.24 25.71
#